data_AF-A0A1J5WCQ2-F1
#
_entry.id   AF-A0A1J5WCQ2-F1
#
_cell.length_a   1.000
_cell.length_b   1.000
_cell.length_c   1.000
_cell.angle_alpha   90.00
_cell.angle_beta   90.00
_cell.angle_gamma   90.00
#
_symmetry.space_group_name_H-M   'P 1'
#
loop_
_entity.id
_entity.type
_entity.pdbx_description
1 polymer ?
#
loop_
_entity_poly.entity_id
_entity_poly.type
_entity_poly.pdbx_seq_one_letter_code
_entity_poly.pdbx_strand_id
1 'polypeptide(L)'
;MPVNITEKQLNAWVAEAEDGYDVDALKKRGRGRPGRGPEASQVVTVRLTPEELESLDRLAAEKHLSRSEMMRQAITALTAA
;
A
#
# COMPACT_ATOMS: atom_id res chain seq x y z
N MET A 1 -7.08 -19.45 3.43
CA MET A 1 -6.94 -20.48 2.38
C MET A 1 -5.54 -21.06 2.50
N PRO A 2 -5.35 -22.33 2.89
CA PRO A 2 -4.02 -22.93 2.85
C PRO A 2 -3.58 -23.07 1.39
N VAL A 3 -2.33 -22.71 1.10
CA VAL A 3 -1.75 -22.86 -0.22
C VAL A 3 -1.33 -24.33 -0.37
N ASN A 4 -1.96 -25.06 -1.29
CA ASN A 4 -1.59 -26.45 -1.57
C ASN A 4 -0.34 -26.48 -2.47
N ILE A 5 0.78 -26.97 -1.94
CA ILE A 5 2.05 -27.11 -2.67
C ILE A 5 2.39 -28.60 -2.74
N THR A 6 2.82 -29.07 -3.91
CA THR A 6 3.30 -30.45 -4.10
C THR A 6 4.80 -30.55 -3.86
N GLU A 7 5.31 -31.71 -3.46
CA GLU A 7 6.77 -31.93 -3.29
C GLU A 7 7.56 -31.63 -4.57
N LYS A 8 7.01 -31.99 -5.73
CA LYS A 8 7.63 -31.67 -7.03
C LYS A 8 7.79 -30.16 -7.24
N GLN A 9 6.79 -29.39 -6.85
CA GLN A 9 6.81 -27.93 -6.96
C GLN A 9 7.81 -27.31 -5.98
N LEU A 10 7.90 -27.86 -4.76
CA LEU A 10 8.92 -27.47 -3.80
C LEU A 10 10.34 -27.75 -4.31
N ASN A 11 10.59 -28.96 -4.83
CA ASN A 11 11.91 -29.34 -5.37
C ASN A 11 12.34 -28.45 -6.54
N ALA A 12 11.39 -28.06 -7.41
CA ALA A 12 11.66 -27.14 -8.50
C ALA A 12 12.10 -25.75 -7.99
N TRP A 13 11.42 -25.22 -6.98
CA TRP A 13 11.79 -23.93 -6.38
C TRP A 13 13.11 -23.97 -5.63
N VAL A 14 13.44 -25.09 -4.97
CA VAL A 14 14.74 -25.27 -4.32
C VAL A 14 15.85 -25.26 -5.36
N ALA A 15 15.71 -26.02 -6.45
CA ALA A 15 16.70 -26.05 -7.51
C ALA A 15 16.88 -24.67 -8.17
N GLU A 16 15.78 -23.95 -8.43
CA GLU A 16 15.81 -22.57 -8.94
C GLU A 16 16.55 -21.60 -8.00
N ALA A 17 16.33 -21.72 -6.69
CA ALA A 17 17.02 -20.89 -5.71
C ALA A 17 18.51 -21.22 -5.57
N GLU A 18 18.89 -22.49 -5.70
CA GLU A 18 20.29 -22.95 -5.64
C GLU A 18 21.08 -22.59 -6.91
N ASP A 19 20.45 -22.63 -8.09
CA ASP A 19 21.03 -22.18 -9.36
C ASP A 19 21.27 -20.65 -9.35
N GLY A 20 20.41 -19.92 -8.63
CA GLY A 20 20.48 -18.47 -8.46
C GLY A 20 19.70 -17.72 -9.54
N TYR A 21 19.30 -16.48 -9.22
CA TYR A 21 18.52 -15.65 -10.13
C TYR A 21 19.42 -14.70 -10.92
N ASP A 22 19.22 -14.64 -12.23
CA ASP A 22 19.83 -13.61 -13.08
C ASP A 22 19.24 -12.22 -12.74
N VAL A 23 20.03 -11.42 -12.03
CA VAL A 23 19.65 -10.08 -11.57
C VAL A 23 19.38 -9.12 -12.73
N ASP A 24 20.00 -9.33 -13.89
CA ASP A 24 19.79 -8.52 -15.09
C ASP A 24 18.50 -8.92 -15.83
N ALA A 25 18.09 -10.19 -15.75
CA ALA A 25 16.78 -10.66 -16.22
C ALA A 25 15.63 -10.28 -15.26
N LEU A 26 15.92 -10.10 -13.96
CA LEU A 26 14.94 -9.59 -13.02
C LEU A 26 14.54 -8.17 -13.41
N LYS A 27 13.22 -7.95 -13.53
CA LYS A 27 12.66 -6.64 -13.89
C LYS A 27 13.22 -5.58 -12.94
N LYS A 28 14.02 -4.63 -13.46
CA LYS A 28 14.44 -3.44 -12.72
C LYS A 28 13.19 -2.82 -12.11
N ARG A 29 13.14 -2.75 -10.77
CA ARG A 29 12.06 -2.05 -10.09
C ARG A 29 12.08 -0.61 -10.61
N GLY A 30 11.12 -0.27 -11.46
CA GLY A 30 10.90 1.11 -11.89
C GLY A 30 10.64 2.01 -10.69
N ARG A 31 10.62 3.34 -10.89
CA ARG A 31 10.31 4.34 -9.86
C ARG A 31 9.03 3.92 -9.13
N GLY A 32 9.18 3.38 -7.92
CA GLY A 32 8.22 2.54 -7.19
C GLY A 32 6.73 2.74 -7.50
N ARG A 33 5.94 3.16 -6.51
CA ARG A 33 4.55 3.58 -6.78
C ARG A 33 4.60 4.99 -7.38
N PRO A 34 3.78 5.32 -8.39
CA PRO A 34 3.67 6.68 -8.88
C PRO A 34 3.48 7.64 -7.71
N GLY A 35 4.35 8.65 -7.62
CA GLY A 35 4.19 9.73 -6.64
C GLY A 35 2.86 10.45 -6.87
N ARG A 36 2.24 10.94 -5.80
CA ARG A 36 0.99 11.73 -5.90
C ARG A 36 1.23 13.20 -6.27
N GLY A 37 2.49 13.61 -6.38
CA GLY A 37 2.92 14.94 -6.76
C GLY A 37 4.29 14.89 -7.45
N PRO A 38 4.85 16.05 -7.81
CA PRO A 38 6.19 16.14 -8.40
C PRO A 38 7.26 15.57 -7.45
N GLU A 39 7.03 15.70 -6.14
CA GLU A 39 7.91 15.23 -5.07
C GLU A 39 7.28 14.09 -4.25
N ALA A 40 8.09 13.48 -3.38
CA ALA A 40 7.62 12.45 -2.46
C ALA A 40 6.63 13.05 -1.44
N SER A 41 5.54 12.34 -1.15
CA SER A 41 4.58 12.77 -0.14
C SER A 41 5.21 12.70 1.26
N GLN A 42 5.05 13.75 2.06
CA GLN A 42 5.46 13.77 3.45
C GLN A 42 4.42 13.08 4.35
N VAL A 43 4.90 12.32 5.34
CA VAL A 43 4.04 11.73 6.39
C VAL A 43 3.96 12.70 7.56
N VAL A 44 2.73 13.07 7.93
CA VAL A 44 2.43 13.93 9.09
C VAL A 44 1.66 13.10 10.12
N THR A 45 2.17 13.02 11.35
CA THR A 45 1.51 12.29 12.45
C THR A 45 0.56 13.22 13.21
N VAL A 46 -0.70 12.82 13.35
CA VAL A 46 -1.72 13.51 14.15
C VAL A 46 -2.19 12.60 15.28
N ARG A 47 -2.50 13.17 16.45
CA ARG A 47 -3.14 12.44 17.56
C ARG A 47 -4.65 12.61 17.42
N LEU A 48 -5.36 11.49 17.39
CA LEU A 48 -6.82 11.43 17.37
C LEU A 48 -7.26 10.56 18.53
N THR A 49 -8.36 10.92 19.19
CA THR A 49 -8.99 10.04 20.18
C THR A 49 -9.63 8.84 19.49
N PRO A 50 -9.94 7.75 20.23
CA PRO A 50 -10.68 6.62 19.68
C PRO A 50 -12.02 7.04 19.05
N GLU A 51 -12.74 7.96 19.68
CA GLU A 51 -14.05 8.44 19.24
C GLU A 51 -13.95 9.24 17.93
N GLU A 52 -12.90 10.06 17.79
CA GLU A 52 -12.60 10.78 16.55
C GLU A 52 -12.29 9.80 15.41
N LEU A 53 -11.52 8.74 15.68
CA LEU A 53 -11.20 7.71 14.69
C LEU A 53 -12.44 6.92 14.25
N GLU A 54 -13.29 6.52 15.19
CA GLU A 54 -14.55 5.83 14.88
C GLU A 54 -15.49 6.69 14.04
N SER A 55 -15.57 7.99 14.36
CA SER A 55 -16.39 8.94 13.62
C SER A 55 -15.88 9.10 12.18
N LEU A 56 -14.56 9.18 12.01
CA LEU A 56 -13.91 9.27 10.71
C LEU A 56 -14.12 7.98 9.89
N ASP A 57 -14.01 6.81 10.51
CA ASP A 57 -14.23 5.53 9.84
C ASP A 57 -15.66 5.35 9.37
N ARG A 58 -16.64 5.74 10.19
CA ARG A 58 -18.06 5.71 9.83
C ARG A 58 -18.33 6.59 8.61
N LEU A 59 -17.87 7.83 8.64
CA LEU A 59 -18.05 8.77 7.53
C LEU A 59 -17.33 8.31 6.25
N ALA A 60 -16.14 7.69 6.39
CA ALA A 60 -15.41 7.15 5.26
C ALA A 60 -16.16 5.97 4.64
N ALA A 61 -16.73 5.08 5.47
CA ALA A 61 -17.54 3.95 5.02
C ALA A 61 -18.83 4.40 4.30
N GLU A 62 -19.55 5.39 4.85
CA GLU A 62 -20.75 5.98 4.22
C GLU A 62 -20.45 6.56 2.83
N LYS A 63 -19.24 7.11 2.63
CA LYS A 63 -18.80 7.68 1.35
C LYS A 63 -18.08 6.68 0.44
N HIS A 64 -17.94 5.42 0.87
CA HIS A 64 -17.14 4.40 0.18
C HIS A 64 -15.69 4.83 -0.10
N LEU A 65 -15.09 5.58 0.82
CA LEU A 65 -13.72 6.06 0.72
C LEU A 65 -12.82 5.38 1.76
N SER A 66 -11.52 5.34 1.48
CA SER A 66 -10.56 5.03 2.54
C SER A 66 -10.45 6.21 3.52
N ARG A 67 -10.16 5.92 4.79
CA ARG A 67 -9.86 6.95 5.81
C ARG A 67 -8.86 8.00 5.30
N SER A 68 -7.78 7.53 4.66
CA SER A 68 -6.74 8.41 4.13
C SER A 68 -7.22 9.33 3.01
N GLU A 69 -8.20 8.88 2.22
CA GLU A 69 -8.78 9.65 1.12
C GLU A 69 -9.76 10.67 1.64
N MET A 70 -10.60 10.29 2.61
CA MET A 70 -11.47 11.22 3.30
C MET A 70 -10.69 12.35 3.98
N MET A 71 -9.61 12.03 4.71
CA MET A 71 -8.75 13.05 5.34
C MET A 71 -8.14 14.00 4.30
N ARG A 72 -7.66 13.48 3.16
CA ARG A 72 -7.12 14.33 2.09
C ARG A 72 -8.18 15.23 1.48
N GLN A 73 -9.38 14.72 1.20
CA GLN A 73 -10.48 15.54 0.67
C GLN A 73 -10.88 16.65 1.65
N ALA A 74 -10.93 16.36 2.95
CA ALA A 74 -11.21 17.37 3.97
C ALA A 74 -10.14 18.48 4.00
N ILE A 75 -8.86 18.11 3.92
CA ILE A 75 -7.76 19.08 3.83
C ILE A 75 -7.90 19.92 2.56
N THR A 76 -8.09 19.29 1.39
CA THR A 76 -8.27 20.00 0.12
C THR A 76 -9.44 20.96 0.17
N ALA A 77 -10.60 20.52 0.70
CA ALA A 77 -11.79 21.36 0.83
C ALA A 77 -11.57 22.55 1.75
N LEU A 78 -10.76 22.40 2.81
CA LEU A 78 -10.41 23.48 3.73
C LEU A 78 -9.40 24.47 3.13
N THR A 79 -8.44 23.99 2.33
CA THR A 79 -7.35 24.81 1.79
C THR A 79 -7.61 25.39 0.41
N ALA A 80 -8.69 24.96 -0.26
CA ALA A 80 -9.12 25.52 -1.55
C ALA A 80 -9.78 26.88 -1.31
N ALA A 81 -8.96 27.93 -1.25
CA ALA A 81 -9.38 29.33 -1.35
C ALA A 81 -9.68 29.71 -2.80
#